data_AF-A0A971JPX9-F1
#
_entry.id   AF-A0A971JPX9-F1
#
_cell.length_a   1.000
_cell.length_b   1.000
_cell.length_c   1.000
_cell.angle_alpha   90.00
_cell.angle_beta   90.00
_cell.angle_gamma   90.00
#
_symmetry.space_group_name_H-M   'P 1'
#
loop_
_entity.id
_entity.type
_entity.pdbx_description
1 polymer ?
#
loop_
_entity_poly.entity_id
_entity_poly.type
_entity_poly.pdbx_seq_one_letter_code
_entity_poly.pdbx_strand_id
1 'polypeptide(L)' 'HPFATNPTMELIRKILDSESLRRKITIVVERKDVTYQLDVDCLNLIR' A
#
# COMPACT_ATOMS: atom_id res chain seq x y z
N HIS A 1 -5.94 10.14 8.44
CA HIS A 1 -5.36 9.78 7.14
C HIS A 1 -4.36 8.64 7.36
N PRO A 2 -4.76 7.37 7.15
CA PRO A 2 -3.88 6.22 7.36
C PRO A 2 -2.81 6.12 6.25
N PHE A 3 -1.62 5.65 6.61
CA PHE A 3 -0.55 5.34 5.67
C PHE A 3 0.18 4.07 6.09
N ALA A 4 0.75 3.37 5.11
CA ALA A 4 1.61 2.21 5.35
C ALA A 4 2.92 2.36 4.56
N THR A 5 4.05 2.34 5.27
CA THR A 5 5.39 2.42 4.67
C THR A 5 5.99 1.03 4.57
N ASN A 6 6.50 0.66 3.39
CA ASN A 6 7.05 -0.67 3.08
C ASN A 6 6.19 -1.83 3.62
N PRO A 7 4.86 -1.83 3.36
CA PRO A 7 3.95 -2.81 3.94
C PRO A 7 4.28 -4.23 3.49
N THR A 8 4.03 -5.21 4.37
CA THR A 8 4.12 -6.62 4.00
C THR A 8 3.01 -7.02 3.04
N MET A 9 3.22 -8.11 2.31
CA MET A 9 2.19 -8.71 1.45
C MET A 9 0.89 -9.06 2.21
N GLU A 10 1.00 -9.52 3.46
CA GLU A 10 -0.15 -9.82 4.30
C GLU A 10 -0.95 -8.56 4.65
N LEU A 11 -0.25 -7.46 4.96
CA LEU A 11 -0.89 -6.19 5.28
C LEU A 11 -1.59 -5.60 4.04
N ILE A 12 -0.95 -5.63 2.87
CA ILE A 12 -1.56 -5.21 1.60
C ILE A 12 -2.87 -5.98 1.36
N ARG A 13 -2.89 -7.30 1.56
CA ARG A 13 -4.11 -8.11 1.41
C ARG A 13 -5.22 -7.69 2.37
N LYS A 14 -4.91 -7.51 3.66
CA LYS A 14 -5.87 -7.03 4.67
C LYS A 14 -6.44 -5.66 4.33
N ILE A 15 -5.61 -4.78 3.75
CA ILE A 15 -6.04 -3.46 3.28
C ILE A 15 -7.00 -3.58 2.10
N LEU A 16 -6.65 -4.42 1.11
CA LEU A 16 -7.48 -4.66 -0.08
C LEU A 16 -8.85 -5.27 0.27
N ASP A 17 -8.90 -6.11 1.30
CA ASP A 17 -10.14 -6.73 1.81
C ASP A 17 -11.06 -5.73 2.55
N SER A 18 -10.53 -4.57 2.96
CA SER A 18 -11.27 -3.55 3.71
C SER A 18 -11.61 -2.34 2.85
N GLU A 19 -12.82 -2.31 2.30
CA GLU A 19 -13.28 -1.22 1.41
C GLU A 19 -13.18 0.19 2.05
N SER A 20 -13.43 0.29 3.35
CA SER A 20 -13.37 1.56 4.09
C SER A 20 -11.95 2.06 4.30
N LEU A 21 -10.98 1.14 4.47
CA LEU A 21 -9.57 1.45 4.64
C LEU A 21 -8.91 1.71 3.29
N ARG A 22 -9.20 0.87 2.29
CA ARG A 22 -8.72 0.97 0.92
C ARG A 22 -8.91 2.37 0.32
N ARG A 23 -10.08 2.97 0.49
CA ARG A 23 -10.38 4.34 0.00
C ARG A 23 -9.62 5.48 0.68
N LYS A 24 -8.96 5.21 1.81
CA LYS A 24 -8.38 6.26 2.67
C LYS A 24 -6.88 6.13 2.84
N ILE A 25 -6.31 4.98 2.50
CA ILE A 25 -4.94 4.63 2.82
C ILE A 25 -3.98 4.99 1.68
N THR A 26 -2.86 5.57 2.07
CA THR A 26 -1.74 5.83 1.17
C THR A 26 -0.65 4.80 1.42
N ILE A 27 -0.10 4.21 0.36
CA ILE A 27 1.04 3.30 0.46
C ILE A 27 2.30 4.07 0.11
N VAL A 28 3.33 3.93 0.96
CA VAL A 28 4.65 4.52 0.73
C VAL A 28 5.65 3.39 0.59
N VAL A 29 6.44 3.39 -0.49
CA VAL A 29 7.49 2.41 -0.72
C VAL A 29 8.82 3.10 -0.89
N GLU A 30 9.77 2.76 -0.05
CA GLU A 30 11.15 3.23 -0.13
C GLU A 30 11.97 2.18 -0.88
N ARG A 31 12.58 2.58 -2.00
CA ARG A 31 13.42 1.70 -2.80
C ARG A 31 14.65 2.46 -3.27
N LYS A 32 15.82 2.03 -2.79
CA LYS A 32 17.09 2.76 -3.01
C LYS A 32 16.93 4.22 -2.57
N ASP A 33 17.24 5.17 -3.46
CA ASP A 33 17.26 6.60 -3.19
C ASP A 33 15.93 7.30 -3.54
N VAL A 34 14.86 6.52 -3.74
CA VAL A 34 13.54 7.04 -4.12
C VAL A 34 12.42 6.53 -3.20
N THR A 35 11.47 7.41 -2.95
CA THR A 35 10.24 7.12 -2.20
C THR A 35 9.05 7.27 -3.13
N TYR A 36 8.28 6.20 -3.27
CA TYR A 36 7.05 6.18 -4.06
C TYR A 36 5.86 6.36 -3.14
N GLN A 37 4.95 7.24 -3.52
CA GLN A 37 3.61 7.30 -2.96
C GLN A 37 2.64 6.65 -3.95
N LEU A 38 2.02 5.55 -3.54
CA LEU A 38 1.19 4.72 -4.40
C LEU A 38 -0.24 4.67 -3.87
N ASP A 39 -1.19 4.72 -4.79
CA ASP A 39 -2.55 4.30 -4.53
C ASP A 39 -2.59 2.77 -4.42
N VAL A 40 -3.35 2.26 -3.46
CA VAL A 40 -3.53 0.82 -3.25
C VAL A 40 -4.18 0.15 -4.47
N ASP A 41 -4.98 0.89 -5.23
CA ASP A 41 -5.65 0.42 -6.45
C ASP A 41 -4.69 0.22 -7.64
N CYS A 42 -3.51 0.83 -7.57
CA CYS A 42 -2.47 0.72 -8.59
C CYS A 42 -1.45 -0.40 -8.31
N LEU A 43 -1.64 -1.18 -7.24
CA LEU A 43 -0.69 -2.22 -6.86
C LEU A 43 -0.90 -3.49 -7.69
N ASN A 44 0.17 -3.93 -8.36
CA ASN A 44 0.24 -5.27 -8.94
C ASN A 44 1.12 -6.17 -8.07
N LEU A 45 0.52 -7.19 -7.46
CA LEU A 45 1.20 -8.11 -6.55
C LEU A 45 1.86 -9.25 -7.34
N ILE A 46 3.18 -9.18 -7.51
CA ILE A 46 3.99 -10.20 -8.20
C ILE A 46 4.59 -11.16 -7.17
N ARG A 47 4.58 -12.46 -7.47
CA ARG A 47 5.11 -13.53 -6.61
C ARG A 47 6.54 -13.89 -7.00
#